data_AF-A0AAE0B132-F1
#
_entry.id   AF-A0AAE0B132-F1
#
_cell.length_a   1.000
_cell.length_b   1.000
_cell.length_c   1.000
_cell.angle_alpha   90.00
_cell.angle_beta   90.00
_cell.angle_gamma   90.00
#
_symmetry.space_group_name_H-M   'P 1'
#
loop_
_entity.id
_entity.type
_entity.pdbx_description
1 polymer ?
#
loop_
_entity_poly.entity_id
_entity_poly.type
_entity_poly.pdbx_seq_one_letter_code
_entity_poly.pdbx_strand_id
1 'polypeptide(L)'
;MMQNLLSLSLEAKYALNWETLVLVVSFSPPPVRRKLRLEGILEKIPNWFSSMESLTNLRLGFSHLSENQALVLQLLHNLKILTLWHAYGAKQLGKEFCRIGGFPKLEDLTIASFDLQG
;
A
#
# COMPACT_ATOMS: atom_id res chain seq x y z
N MET A 1 22.78 9.07 4.67
CA MET A 1 21.79 9.06 3.57
C MET A 1 21.80 7.69 2.91
N MET A 2 20.64 7.06 2.69
CA MET A 2 20.53 5.72 2.09
C MET A 2 20.27 5.82 0.57
N GLN A 3 21.27 6.27 -0.20
CA GLN A 3 21.08 6.66 -1.61
C GLN A 3 20.84 5.49 -2.57
N ASN A 4 21.21 4.25 -2.19
CA ASN A 4 21.08 3.05 -3.03
C ASN A 4 19.95 2.10 -2.59
N LEU A 5 19.02 2.57 -1.76
CA LEU A 5 18.00 1.71 -1.15
C LEU A 5 16.84 1.41 -2.14
N LEU A 6 16.85 0.21 -2.72
CA LEU A 6 15.90 -0.23 -3.76
C LEU A 6 14.57 -0.75 -3.20
N SER A 7 14.59 -1.29 -1.98
CA SER A 7 13.43 -1.87 -1.30
C SER A 7 13.36 -1.36 0.13
N LEU A 8 12.16 -0.99 0.57
CA LEU A 8 11.86 -0.68 1.95
C LEU A 8 10.79 -1.64 2.45
N SER A 9 11.02 -2.24 3.61
CA SER A 9 10.04 -3.03 4.33
C SER A 9 9.89 -2.47 5.74
N LEU A 10 8.67 -2.13 6.12
CA LEU A 10 8.31 -1.71 7.48
C LEU A 10 7.21 -2.64 7.98
N GLU A 11 7.41 -3.20 9.17
CA GLU A 11 6.52 -4.19 9.76
C GLU A 11 6.30 -3.82 11.23
N ALA A 12 5.04 -3.72 11.64
CA ALA A 12 4.68 -3.52 13.04
C ALA A 12 4.99 -4.80 13.82
N LYS A 13 5.50 -4.66 15.05
CA LYS A 13 5.80 -5.82 15.89
C LYS A 13 4.48 -6.50 16.29
N TYR A 14 4.42 -7.81 16.05
CA TYR A 14 3.36 -8.73 16.44
C TYR A 14 1.95 -8.31 15.99
N ALA A 15 1.54 -8.81 14.83
CA ALA A 15 0.15 -8.76 14.32
C ALA A 15 -0.92 -9.47 15.19
N LEU A 16 -0.62 -9.77 16.46
CA LEU A 16 -1.54 -10.39 17.43
C LEU A 16 -2.26 -9.38 18.32
N ASN A 17 -1.76 -8.14 18.43
CA ASN A 17 -2.37 -7.08 19.24
C ASN A 17 -2.73 -5.83 18.42
N TRP A 18 -2.80 -5.94 17.09
CA TRP A 18 -3.26 -4.86 16.21
C TRP A 18 -2.44 -3.56 16.38
N GLU A 19 -1.12 -3.67 16.61
CA GLU A 19 -0.28 -2.49 16.73
C GLU A 19 -0.27 -1.67 15.41
N THR A 20 -0.56 -0.37 15.55
CA THR A 20 -0.54 0.59 14.45
C THR A 20 0.88 0.75 13.91
N LEU A 21 1.04 0.63 12.60
CA LEU A 21 2.21 1.15 11.89
C LEU A 21 2.21 2.66 11.98
N VAL A 22 2.87 3.21 13.01
CA VAL A 22 3.12 4.65 13.10
C VAL A 22 4.26 5.00 12.15
N LEU A 23 3.90 5.27 10.90
CA LEU A 23 4.82 5.87 9.94
C LEU A 23 5.05 7.32 10.38
N VAL A 24 6.13 7.55 11.13
CA VAL A 24 6.54 8.88 11.58
C VAL A 24 6.63 9.78 10.35
N VAL A 25 5.91 10.91 10.37
CA VAL A 25 5.76 11.88 9.27
C VAL A 25 7.11 12.34 8.71
N SER A 26 8.18 12.24 9.50
CA SER A 26 9.56 12.58 9.15
C SER A 26 10.26 11.56 8.24
N PHE A 27 9.71 10.36 8.07
CA PHE A 27 10.30 9.36 7.20
C PHE A 27 9.83 9.56 5.76
N SER A 28 10.68 10.22 4.95
CA SER A 28 10.50 10.28 3.50
C SER A 28 11.39 9.25 2.82
N PRO A 29 10.82 8.32 2.05
CA PRO A 29 11.61 7.40 1.27
C PRO A 29 12.49 8.09 0.20
N PRO A 30 13.76 7.69 -0.05
CA PRO A 30 14.53 8.25 -1.16
C PRO A 30 13.80 8.08 -2.49
N PRO A 31 13.91 9.06 -3.40
CA PRO A 31 13.12 9.14 -4.63
C PRO A 31 13.46 8.07 -5.69
N VAL A 32 14.43 7.19 -5.47
CA VAL A 32 14.86 6.13 -6.42
C VAL A 32 14.18 4.78 -6.14
N ARG A 33 13.14 4.77 -5.30
CA ARG A 33 12.64 3.56 -4.65
C ARG A 33 11.57 2.86 -5.47
N ARG A 34 11.84 1.59 -5.81
CA ARG A 34 10.98 0.76 -6.66
C ARG A 34 10.03 -0.14 -5.88
N LYS A 35 10.39 -0.56 -4.67
CA LYS A 35 9.62 -1.54 -3.88
C LYS A 35 9.35 -1.06 -2.45
N LEU A 36 8.08 -1.04 -2.06
CA LEU A 36 7.61 -0.72 -0.70
C LEU A 36 6.75 -1.87 -0.16
N ARG A 37 7.06 -2.31 1.06
CA ARG A 37 6.25 -3.26 1.83
C ARG A 37 5.90 -2.63 3.18
N LEU A 38 4.61 -2.60 3.50
CA LEU A 38 4.07 -2.17 4.79
C LEU A 38 3.20 -3.30 5.35
N GLU A 39 3.52 -3.80 6.54
CA GLU A 39 2.76 -4.86 7.22
C GLU A 39 2.32 -4.37 8.62
N GLY A 40 1.01 -4.27 8.84
CA GLY A 40 0.37 -3.76 10.06
C GLY A 40 -0.65 -2.65 9.80
N ILE A 41 -1.39 -2.24 10.82
CA ILE A 41 -2.53 -1.32 10.68
C ILE A 41 -2.06 0.05 10.23
N LEU A 42 -2.65 0.55 9.14
CA LEU A 42 -2.33 1.86 8.58
C LEU A 42 -3.49 2.82 8.81
N GLU A 43 -3.50 3.51 9.95
CA GLU A 43 -4.57 4.46 10.32
C GLU A 43 -4.80 5.53 9.25
N LYS A 44 -3.74 5.98 8.59
CA LYS A 44 -3.78 6.97 7.50
C LYS A 44 -2.73 6.65 6.46
N ILE A 45 -3.08 6.82 5.19
CA ILE A 45 -2.10 6.82 4.10
C ILE A 45 -1.15 8.01 4.31
N PRO A 46 0.17 7.79 4.35
CA PRO A 46 1.13 8.87 4.48
C PRO A 46 1.09 9.83 3.29
N ASN A 47 1.25 11.12 3.58
CA ASN A 47 1.20 12.18 2.55
C ASN A 47 2.26 12.03 1.46
N TRP A 48 3.34 11.28 1.70
CA TRP A 48 4.39 11.02 0.72
C TRP A 48 4.01 9.94 -0.31
N PHE A 49 2.85 9.26 -0.19
CA PHE A 49 2.42 8.31 -1.21
C PHE A 49 2.29 8.96 -2.58
N SER A 50 1.63 10.11 -2.66
CA SER A 50 1.44 10.83 -3.92
C SER A 50 2.73 11.37 -4.54
N SER A 51 3.81 11.51 -3.78
CA SER A 51 5.10 12.01 -4.27
C SER A 51 6.08 10.90 -4.68
N MET A 52 5.72 9.62 -4.51
CA MET A 52 6.57 8.49 -4.90
C MET A 52 6.42 8.12 -6.37
N GLU A 53 6.89 8.98 -7.26
CA GLU A 53 6.83 8.73 -8.70
C GLU A 53 7.62 7.48 -9.16
N SER A 54 8.64 7.05 -8.42
CA SER A 54 9.44 5.88 -8.79
C SER A 54 8.91 4.54 -8.28
N LEU A 55 7.83 4.54 -7.49
CA LEU A 55 7.31 3.33 -6.87
C LEU A 55 6.60 2.46 -7.90
N THR A 56 7.17 1.28 -8.15
CA THR A 56 6.62 0.29 -9.10
C THR A 56 5.99 -0.91 -8.42
N ASN A 57 6.35 -1.20 -7.17
CA ASN A 57 5.85 -2.35 -6.43
C ASN A 57 5.42 -1.92 -5.02
N LEU A 58 4.14 -2.11 -4.72
CA LEU A 58 3.58 -1.85 -3.41
C LEU A 58 2.98 -3.13 -2.85
N ARG A 59 3.37 -3.46 -1.63
CA ARG A 59 2.66 -4.43 -0.81
C ARG A 59 2.16 -3.79 0.47
N LEU A 60 0.88 -3.98 0.71
CA LEU A 60 0.21 -3.64 1.96
C LEU A 60 -0.33 -4.95 2.55
N GLY A 61 -0.07 -5.18 3.82
CA GLY A 61 -0.68 -6.27 4.55
C GLY A 61 -1.16 -5.86 5.93
N PHE A 62 -2.26 -6.45 6.37
CA PHE A 62 -2.93 -6.13 7.64
C PHE A 62 -3.22 -4.63 7.84
N SER A 63 -3.31 -3.86 6.74
CA SER A 63 -3.37 -2.40 6.76
C SER A 63 -4.73 -1.82 7.11
N HIS A 64 -5.80 -2.63 7.07
CA HIS A 64 -7.16 -2.24 7.45
C HIS A 64 -7.63 -0.93 6.77
N LEU A 65 -7.30 -0.78 5.48
CA LEU A 65 -7.68 0.42 4.74
C LEU A 65 -9.20 0.50 4.59
N SER A 66 -9.73 1.71 4.70
CA SER A 66 -11.07 2.06 4.23
C SER A 66 -11.09 2.26 2.70
N GLU A 67 -12.28 2.25 2.09
CA GLU A 67 -12.45 2.51 0.64
C GLU A 67 -11.79 3.82 0.20
N ASN A 68 -12.04 4.92 0.91
CA ASN A 68 -11.44 6.21 0.60
C ASN A 68 -9.90 6.17 0.63
N GLN A 69 -9.31 5.42 1.56
CA GLN A 69 -7.86 5.28 1.67
C GLN A 69 -7.27 4.41 0.55
N ALA A 70 -8.00 3.36 0.14
CA ALA A 70 -7.60 2.52 -0.98
C ALA A 70 -7.59 3.30 -2.30
N LEU A 71 -8.50 4.26 -2.49
CA LEU A 71 -8.52 5.14 -3.67
C LEU A 71 -7.28 6.05 -3.76
N VAL A 72 -6.67 6.43 -2.63
CA VAL A 72 -5.43 7.23 -2.64
C VAL A 72 -4.27 6.47 -3.31
N LEU A 73 -4.31 5.13 -3.32
CA LEU A 73 -3.30 4.31 -4.01
C LEU A 73 -3.30 4.54 -5.53
N GLN A 74 -4.40 5.03 -6.11
CA GLN A 74 -4.50 5.37 -7.53
C GLN A 74 -3.60 6.55 -7.92
N LEU A 75 -3.18 7.38 -6.96
CA LEU A 75 -2.22 8.46 -7.19
C LEU A 75 -0.81 7.94 -7.55
N LEU A 76 -0.54 6.65 -7.32
CA LEU A 76 0.72 6.00 -7.67
C LEU A 76 0.73 5.64 -9.16
N HIS A 77 0.86 6.64 -10.03
CA HIS A 77 0.73 6.46 -11.49
C HIS A 77 1.76 5.51 -12.12
N ASN A 78 2.89 5.25 -11.45
CA ASN A 78 3.93 4.34 -11.94
C ASN A 78 3.88 2.95 -11.29
N LEU A 79 2.84 2.66 -10.50
CA LEU A 79 2.67 1.38 -9.86
C LEU A 79 2.37 0.28 -10.89
N LYS A 80 3.20 -0.76 -10.88
CA LYS A 80 3.08 -1.94 -11.74
C LYS A 80 2.54 -3.15 -11.01
N ILE A 81 2.94 -3.33 -9.75
CA ILE A 81 2.56 -4.48 -8.93
C ILE A 81 1.94 -3.98 -7.63
N LEU A 82 0.70 -4.37 -7.37
CA LEU A 82 -0.01 -4.10 -6.14
C LEU A 82 -0.42 -5.41 -5.46
N THR A 83 0.03 -5.61 -4.22
CA THR A 83 -0.39 -6.73 -3.37
C THR A 83 -1.11 -6.21 -2.13
N LEU A 84 -2.35 -6.66 -1.94
CA LEU A 84 -3.19 -6.38 -0.77
C LEU A 84 -3.43 -7.69 -0.01
N TRP A 85 -2.80 -7.87 1.15
CA TRP A 85 -2.84 -9.11 1.95
C TRP A 85 -3.51 -8.87 3.31
N HIS A 86 -4.80 -9.19 3.47
CA HIS A 86 -5.63 -8.69 4.59
C HIS A 86 -5.53 -7.17 4.78
N ALA A 87 -5.16 -6.44 3.73
CA ALA A 87 -5.03 -4.99 3.80
C ALA A 87 -6.39 -4.29 3.76
N TYR A 88 -7.42 -5.04 3.39
CA TYR A 88 -8.71 -4.50 3.00
C TYR A 88 -9.82 -5.51 3.26
N GLY A 89 -10.98 -5.04 3.73
CA GLY A 89 -12.15 -5.89 3.90
C GLY A 89 -12.72 -6.29 2.53
N ALA A 90 -12.87 -7.59 2.25
CA ALA A 90 -13.36 -8.11 0.97
C ALA A 90 -14.64 -7.44 0.45
N LYS A 91 -15.58 -7.13 1.37
CA LYS A 91 -16.87 -6.47 1.05
C LYS A 91 -16.75 -5.00 0.64
N GLN A 92 -15.58 -4.39 0.82
CA GLN A 92 -15.38 -2.98 0.55
C GLN A 92 -14.81 -2.73 -0.85
N LEU A 93 -14.43 -3.77 -1.62
CA LEU A 93 -13.75 -3.58 -2.92
C LEU A 93 -14.77 -3.13 -3.98
N GLY A 94 -15.05 -1.83 -3.95
CA GLY A 94 -16.03 -1.19 -4.80
C GLY A 94 -15.55 -1.02 -6.23
N LYS A 95 -16.51 -0.73 -7.12
CA LYS A 95 -16.25 -0.44 -8.54
C LYS A 95 -15.26 0.71 -8.75
N GLU A 96 -15.20 1.66 -7.80
CA GLU A 96 -14.28 2.80 -7.89
C GLU A 96 -12.81 2.39 -7.73
N PHE A 97 -12.51 1.36 -6.93
CA PHE A 97 -11.13 0.88 -6.77
C PHE A 97 -10.58 0.31 -8.07
N CYS A 98 -11.40 -0.45 -8.80
CA CYS A 98 -11.04 -1.07 -10.08
C CYS A 98 -11.51 -0.23 -11.29
N ARG A 99 -11.78 1.06 -11.12
CA ARG A 99 -12.27 1.91 -12.22
C ARG A 99 -11.21 2.03 -13.32
N ILE A 100 -11.69 2.07 -14.56
CA ILE A 100 -10.85 2.37 -15.73
C ILE A 100 -10.07 3.67 -15.47
N GLY A 101 -8.75 3.61 -15.70
CA GLY A 101 -7.85 4.74 -15.51
C GLY A 101 -7.40 4.99 -14.07
N GLY A 102 -7.90 4.22 -13.08
CA GLY A 102 -7.46 4.35 -11.68
C GLY A 102 -6.00 3.93 -11.46
N PHE A 103 -5.53 2.91 -12.18
CA PHE A 103 -4.13 2.46 -12.12
C PHE A 103 -3.53 2.36 -13.53
N PRO A 104 -2.93 3.44 -14.06
CA PRO A 104 -2.60 3.52 -15.49
C PRO A 104 -1.47 2.58 -15.94
N LYS A 105 -0.62 2.09 -15.04
CA LYS A 105 0.52 1.21 -15.35
C LYS A 105 0.49 -0.12 -14.58
N LEU A 106 -0.62 -0.44 -13.93
CA LEU A 106 -0.72 -1.66 -13.13
C LEU A 106 -0.80 -2.88 -14.05
N GLU A 107 0.16 -3.77 -13.87
CA GLU A 107 0.34 -5.01 -14.62
C GLU A 107 -0.16 -6.20 -13.79
N ASP A 108 0.12 -6.20 -12.48
CA ASP A 108 -0.27 -7.27 -11.56
C ASP A 108 -1.03 -6.72 -10.33
N LEU A 109 -2.23 -7.26 -10.10
CA LEU A 109 -3.02 -7.03 -8.89
C LEU A 109 -3.25 -8.35 -8.16
N THR A 110 -2.79 -8.45 -6.91
CA THR A 110 -3.07 -9.58 -6.03
C THR A 110 -3.84 -9.09 -4.81
N ILE A 111 -5.03 -9.63 -4.61
CA ILE A 111 -5.85 -9.39 -3.43
C ILE A 111 -6.09 -10.73 -2.76
N ALA A 112 -5.72 -10.84 -1.49
CA ALA A 112 -5.91 -12.04 -0.72
C ALA A 112 -6.33 -11.69 0.70
N SER A 113 -7.29 -12.44 1.23
CA SER A 113 -7.74 -12.36 2.60
C SER A 113 -8.21 -13.73 3.08
N PHE A 114 -8.20 -13.97 4.39
CA PHE A 114 -8.69 -15.19 5.01
C PHE A 114 -10.22 -15.24 4.90
N ASP A 115 -10.84 -14.06 4.77
CA ASP A 115 -12.29 -13.86 4.71
C ASP A 115 -12.82 -13.57 3.29
N LEU A 116 -12.01 -13.73 2.23
CA LEU A 116 -12.51 -13.60 0.85
C LEU A 116 -13.40 -14.82 0.53
N GLN A 117 -14.68 -14.71 0.87
CA GLN A 117 -15.72 -15.56 0.29
C GLN A 117 -16.22 -14.88 -0.99
N GLY A 118 -16.17 -15.62 -2.10
CA GLY A 118 -16.57 -15.16 -3.43
C GLY A 118 -18.08 -14.93 -3.59
#